data_AF-A0A7V3D4R3-F1
#
_entry.id   AF-A0A7V3D4R3-F1
#
_cell.length_a   1.000
_cell.length_b   1.000
_cell.length_c   1.000
_cell.angle_alpha   90.00
_cell.angle_beta   90.00
_cell.angle_gamma   90.00
#
_symmetry.space_group_name_H-M   'P 1'
#
loop_
_entity.id
_entity.type
_entity.pdbx_description
1 polymer ?
#
loop_
_entity_poly.entity_id
_entity_poly.type
_entity_poly.pdbx_seq_one_letter_code
_entity_poly.pdbx_strand_id
1 'polypeptide(L)'
;MIRFKCGGCGKMLGMPESEAGKLVVCPVCKAKTRIPAPGATPGPASPLAPTPRTAPPMPAAGTAPKPPPHEEIIDLETVEEEADRPTKKRAKTARRQDQDDEDHDEEVWDDEEKQGLTANRIRGMVGIVLGLALLAFVILGGLSNTQMGDAGPIIGYVLAGLLVVAGIYYLITG
;
A
#
# COMPACT_ATOMS: atom_id res chain seq x y z
N MET A 1 -25.74 -5.12 -6.57
CA MET A 1 -24.93 -6.06 -5.74
C MET A 1 -25.21 -7.47 -6.18
N ILE A 2 -24.17 -8.28 -6.41
CA ILE A 2 -24.29 -9.67 -6.86
C ILE A 2 -24.10 -10.60 -5.66
N ARG A 3 -25.02 -11.55 -5.48
CA ARG A 3 -24.91 -12.61 -4.46
C ARG A 3 -24.62 -13.93 -5.14
N PHE A 4 -23.57 -14.63 -4.71
CA PHE A 4 -23.21 -15.94 -5.25
C PHE A 4 -22.66 -16.86 -4.15
N LYS A 5 -22.70 -18.17 -4.41
CA LYS A 5 -22.15 -19.17 -3.48
C LYS A 5 -20.67 -19.38 -3.77
N CYS A 6 -19.84 -19.41 -2.73
CA CYS A 6 -18.43 -19.76 -2.87
C CYS A 6 -18.28 -21.22 -3.35
N GLY A 7 -17.47 -21.46 -4.39
CA GLY A 7 -17.22 -22.81 -4.90
C GLY A 7 -16.44 -23.75 -3.96
N GLY A 8 -15.79 -23.22 -2.92
CA GLY A 8 -15.06 -24.01 -1.92
C GLY A 8 -15.93 -24.45 -0.74
N CYS A 9 -16.56 -23.49 -0.03
CA CYS A 9 -17.31 -23.75 1.20
C CYS A 9 -18.84 -23.59 1.08
N GLY A 10 -19.35 -23.16 -0.08
CA GLY A 10 -20.79 -22.98 -0.30
C GLY A 10 -21.44 -21.77 0.37
N LYS A 11 -20.71 -20.98 1.18
CA LYS A 11 -21.26 -19.76 1.81
C LYS A 11 -21.66 -18.72 0.76
N MET A 12 -22.76 -18.02 1.03
CA MET A 12 -23.22 -16.87 0.25
C MET A 12 -22.33 -15.66 0.49
N LEU A 13 -21.78 -15.09 -0.58
CA LEU A 13 -20.99 -13.87 -0.57
C LEU A 13 -21.70 -12.79 -1.40
N GLY A 14 -21.64 -11.54 -0.92
CA GLY A 14 -22.15 -10.37 -1.64
C GLY A 14 -21.00 -9.49 -2.08
N MET A 15 -20.96 -9.13 -3.37
CA MET A 15 -19.95 -8.25 -3.95
C MET A 15 -20.59 -7.15 -4.82
N PRO A 16 -19.94 -5.99 -4.99
CA PRO A 16 -20.39 -4.96 -5.91
C PRO A 16 -20.26 -5.42 -7.37
N GLU A 17 -21.09 -4.86 -8.25
CA GLU A 17 -21.11 -5.21 -9.68
C GLU A 17 -19.83 -4.80 -10.42
N SER A 18 -19.10 -3.81 -9.89
CA SER A 18 -17.78 -3.39 -10.39
C SER A 18 -16.72 -4.50 -10.33
N GLU A 19 -16.93 -5.52 -9.50
CA GLU A 19 -16.03 -6.67 -9.33
C GLU A 19 -16.49 -7.90 -10.12
N ALA A 20 -17.57 -7.79 -10.91
CA ALA A 20 -18.09 -8.91 -11.67
C ALA A 20 -17.08 -9.43 -12.72
N GLY A 21 -16.94 -10.74 -12.84
CA GLY A 21 -15.97 -11.39 -13.74
C GLY A 21 -14.54 -11.51 -13.21
N LYS A 22 -14.19 -10.84 -12.10
CA LYS A 22 -12.87 -10.93 -11.46
C LYS A 22 -12.75 -12.16 -10.54
N LEU A 23 -11.51 -12.54 -10.24
CA LEU A 23 -11.17 -13.58 -9.26
C LEU A 23 -11.04 -12.96 -7.88
N VAL A 24 -11.80 -13.45 -6.91
CA VAL A 24 -11.75 -13.01 -5.51
C VAL A 24 -11.45 -14.18 -4.58
N VAL A 25 -10.88 -13.87 -3.42
CA VAL A 25 -10.56 -14.86 -2.37
C VAL A 25 -11.71 -14.90 -1.37
N CYS A 26 -12.23 -16.09 -1.06
CA CYS A 26 -13.25 -16.26 -0.04
C CYS A 26 -12.69 -15.97 1.36
N PRO A 27 -13.30 -15.08 2.17
CA PRO A 27 -12.80 -14.77 3.52
C PRO A 27 -12.93 -15.94 4.52
N VAL A 28 -13.74 -16.96 4.20
CA VAL A 28 -14.01 -18.08 5.10
C VAL A 28 -13.07 -19.25 4.83
N CYS A 29 -12.91 -19.65 3.57
CA CYS A 29 -12.12 -20.84 3.20
C CYS A 29 -10.85 -20.53 2.40
N LYS A 30 -10.60 -19.25 2.08
CA LYS A 30 -9.46 -18.78 1.27
C LYS A 30 -9.40 -19.35 -0.16
N ALA A 31 -10.45 -20.03 -0.63
CA ALA A 31 -10.56 -20.48 -2.01
C ALA A 31 -10.71 -19.28 -2.96
N LYS A 32 -10.02 -19.35 -4.11
CA LYS A 32 -10.17 -18.38 -5.21
C LYS A 32 -11.40 -18.75 -6.02
N THR A 33 -12.34 -17.82 -6.18
CA THR A 33 -13.62 -18.01 -6.87
C THR A 33 -13.88 -16.85 -7.82
N ARG A 34 -14.42 -17.12 -9.00
CA ARG A 34 -14.73 -16.10 -10.01
C ARG A 34 -16.14 -15.57 -9.81
N ILE A 35 -16.31 -14.25 -9.78
CA ILE A 35 -17.62 -13.62 -9.62
C ILE A 35 -18.40 -13.74 -10.95
N PRO A 36 -19.63 -14.24 -10.97
CA PRO A 36 -20.45 -14.30 -12.19
C PRO A 36 -20.81 -12.88 -12.66
N ALA A 37 -20.62 -12.61 -13.95
CA ALA A 37 -20.99 -11.33 -14.57
C ALA A 37 -22.49 -11.31 -14.90
N PRO A 38 -23.28 -10.36 -14.37
CA PRO A 38 -24.69 -10.22 -14.72
C PRO A 38 -24.76 -9.77 -16.19
N GLY A 39 -25.29 -10.63 -17.05
CA GLY A 39 -25.37 -10.38 -18.50
C GLY A 39 -24.42 -11.21 -19.35
N ALA A 40 -23.52 -12.01 -18.76
CA ALA A 40 -22.93 -13.11 -19.49
C ALA A 40 -24.00 -14.20 -19.61
N THR A 41 -24.88 -14.09 -20.62
CA THR A 41 -25.65 -15.21 -21.12
C THR A 41 -24.65 -16.36 -21.28
N PRO A 42 -24.88 -17.55 -20.69
CA PRO A 42 -23.97 -18.67 -20.84
C PRO A 42 -23.87 -18.98 -22.34
N GLY A 43 -22.88 -18.38 -22.99
CA GLY A 43 -22.56 -18.63 -24.38
C GLY A 43 -22.29 -20.12 -24.47
N PRO A 44 -22.78 -20.81 -25.51
CA PRO A 44 -22.57 -22.24 -25.69
C PRO A 44 -21.10 -22.51 -25.45
N ALA A 45 -20.81 -23.34 -24.45
CA ALA A 45 -19.47 -23.65 -23.99
C ALA A 45 -18.61 -23.93 -25.23
N SER A 46 -17.72 -22.99 -25.56
CA SER A 46 -16.88 -23.12 -26.74
C SER A 46 -16.12 -24.44 -26.58
N PRO A 47 -16.32 -25.41 -27.49
CA PRO A 47 -15.75 -26.74 -27.37
C PRO A 47 -14.25 -26.61 -27.16
N LEU A 48 -13.81 -27.18 -26.03
CA LEU A 48 -12.45 -27.29 -25.55
C LEU A 48 -11.39 -26.90 -26.60
N ALA A 49 -10.78 -25.73 -26.42
CA ALA A 49 -9.45 -25.53 -26.96
C ALA A 49 -8.58 -26.70 -26.47
N PRO A 50 -7.85 -27.37 -27.38
CA PRO A 50 -7.06 -28.55 -27.05
C PRO A 50 -6.13 -28.22 -25.89
N THR A 51 -6.13 -29.11 -24.90
CA THR A 51 -5.19 -29.10 -23.78
C THR A 51 -3.79 -28.73 -24.28
N PRO A 52 -3.12 -27.74 -23.66
CA PRO A 52 -1.71 -27.51 -23.91
C PRO A 52 -1.00 -28.84 -23.75
N ARG A 53 -0.47 -29.39 -24.84
CA ARG A 53 0.34 -30.61 -24.80
C ARG A 53 1.43 -30.36 -23.78
N THR A 54 1.34 -31.08 -22.67
CA THR A 54 2.40 -31.22 -21.70
C THR A 54 3.65 -31.59 -22.48
N ALA A 55 4.59 -30.66 -22.57
CA ALA A 55 5.93 -31.00 -23.03
C ALA A 55 6.43 -32.14 -22.13
N PRO A 56 7.03 -33.19 -22.71
CA PRO A 56 7.60 -34.26 -21.91
C PRO A 56 8.56 -33.68 -20.88
N PRO A 57 8.53 -34.17 -19.62
CA PRO A 57 9.46 -33.70 -18.60
C PRO A 57 10.88 -33.93 -19.10
N MET A 58 11.61 -32.84 -19.34
CA MET A 58 13.04 -32.94 -19.60
C MET A 58 13.69 -33.60 -18.38
N PRO A 59 14.62 -34.56 -18.58
CA PRO A 59 15.33 -35.21 -17.50
C PRO A 59 16.01 -34.17 -16.60
N ALA A 60 15.80 -34.35 -15.30
CA ALA A 60 16.28 -33.49 -14.23
C ALA A 60 17.79 -33.21 -14.34
N ALA A 61 18.13 -32.05 -14.89
CA ALA A 61 19.45 -31.47 -14.75
C ALA A 61 19.57 -30.93 -13.32
N GLY A 62 20.36 -31.63 -12.50
CA GLY A 62 21.04 -31.14 -11.31
C GLY A 62 20.20 -30.33 -10.33
N THR A 63 19.80 -30.98 -9.24
CA THR A 63 19.55 -30.30 -7.96
C THR A 63 20.76 -29.44 -7.60
N ALA A 64 20.71 -28.16 -7.98
CA ALA A 64 21.42 -27.13 -7.25
C ALA A 64 20.93 -27.20 -5.80
N PRO A 65 21.83 -27.19 -4.80
CA PRO A 65 21.43 -27.24 -3.40
C PRO A 65 20.50 -26.06 -3.12
N LYS A 66 19.30 -26.39 -2.62
CA LYS A 66 18.40 -25.42 -2.01
C LYS A 66 19.22 -24.61 -1.00
N PRO A 67 19.31 -23.28 -1.11
CA PRO A 67 19.97 -22.49 -0.08
C PRO A 67 19.29 -22.81 1.26
N PRO A 68 20.05 -22.95 2.35
CA PRO A 68 19.49 -23.22 3.67
C PRO A 68 18.39 -22.18 3.95
N PRO A 69 17.31 -22.58 4.65
CA PRO A 69 16.34 -21.61 5.15
C PRO A 69 17.14 -20.59 5.96
N HIS A 70 17.16 -19.35 5.48
CA HIS A 70 17.62 -18.24 6.29
C HIS A 70 16.61 -18.16 7.43
N GLU A 71 17.01 -18.65 8.60
CA GLU A 71 16.40 -18.24 9.84
C GLU A 71 16.45 -16.71 9.82
N GLU A 72 15.33 -16.07 9.54
CA GLU A 72 15.12 -14.70 10.02
C GLU A 72 15.12 -14.81 11.53
N ILE A 73 16.29 -14.58 12.09
CA ILE A 73 16.48 -14.22 13.48
C ILE A 73 15.54 -13.05 13.70
N ILE A 74 14.49 -13.33 14.48
CA ILE A 74 13.63 -12.32 15.07
C ILE A 74 14.57 -11.46 15.92
N ASP A 75 14.94 -10.29 15.40
CA ASP A 75 15.67 -9.27 16.14
C ASP A 75 14.70 -8.65 17.15
N LEU A 76 14.55 -9.38 18.26
CA LEU A 76 13.84 -9.02 19.45
C LEU A 76 14.77 -8.15 20.30
N GLU A 77 14.98 -6.89 19.92
CA GLU A 77 15.57 -5.90 20.83
C GLU A 77 15.28 -4.45 20.36
N THR A 78 14.10 -3.95 20.74
CA THR A 78 13.98 -2.54 21.12
C THR A 78 12.93 -2.44 22.22
N VAL A 79 13.38 -2.84 23.41
CA VAL A 79 12.79 -2.47 24.68
C VAL A 79 13.25 -1.04 25.00
N GLU A 80 12.36 -0.29 25.65
CA GLU A 80 12.58 1.00 26.34
C GLU A 80 12.64 2.28 25.49
N GLU A 81 11.51 3.00 25.45
CA GLU A 81 11.42 4.22 26.27
C GLU A 81 9.94 4.54 26.59
N GLU A 82 9.61 4.43 27.88
CA GLU A 82 8.43 5.05 28.49
C GLU A 82 8.49 6.56 28.28
N ALA A 83 7.54 7.11 27.55
CA ALA A 83 7.17 8.51 27.69
C ALA A 83 5.68 8.59 28.07
N ASP A 84 5.47 8.53 29.38
CA ASP A 84 4.35 9.04 30.14
C ASP A 84 3.68 10.24 29.42
N ARG A 85 2.56 9.97 28.72
CA ARG A 85 1.68 11.02 28.23
C ARG A 85 0.49 11.13 29.18
N PRO A 86 0.41 12.20 29.98
CA PRO A 86 -0.68 12.39 30.91
C PRO A 86 -2.00 12.58 30.14
N THR A 87 -2.96 11.70 30.40
CA THR A 87 -4.36 11.85 30.01
C THR A 87 -4.93 13.10 30.69
N LYS A 88 -4.86 14.24 30.00
CA LYS A 88 -5.47 15.50 30.45
C LYS A 88 -7.00 15.39 30.41
N LYS A 89 -7.56 15.05 31.57
CA LYS A 89 -8.69 15.71 32.25
C LYS A 89 -9.80 16.25 31.34
N ARG A 90 -10.74 15.37 30.96
CA ARG A 90 -12.15 15.77 30.72
C ARG A 90 -12.91 15.69 32.05
N ALA A 91 -12.82 16.75 32.83
CA ALA A 91 -13.69 16.98 33.99
C ALA A 91 -13.76 18.48 34.29
N LYS A 92 -14.48 19.24 33.45
CA LYS A 92 -14.87 20.61 33.79
C LYS A 92 -16.14 21.03 33.04
N THR A 93 -17.26 20.43 33.42
CA THR A 93 -18.59 20.98 33.08
C THR A 93 -19.57 20.67 34.20
N ALA A 94 -19.29 21.19 35.39
CA ALA A 94 -20.24 21.22 36.51
C ALA A 94 -19.79 22.22 37.59
N ARG A 95 -19.74 23.53 37.27
CA ARG A 95 -19.96 24.60 38.25
C ARG A 95 -20.09 25.96 37.56
N ARG A 96 -21.33 26.46 37.57
CA ARG A 96 -21.77 27.87 37.61
C ARG A 96 -20.64 28.90 37.69
N GLN A 97 -20.66 29.90 36.81
CA GLN A 97 -20.72 31.28 37.28
C GLN A 97 -21.22 32.20 36.16
N ASP A 98 -22.35 32.85 36.45
CA ASP A 98 -22.85 34.03 35.75
C ASP A 98 -21.76 35.10 35.74
N GLN A 99 -21.27 35.49 34.56
CA GLN A 99 -20.57 36.76 34.40
C GLN A 99 -20.57 37.20 32.93
N ASP A 100 -21.48 38.14 32.68
CA ASP A 100 -21.37 39.29 31.79
C ASP A 100 -20.95 39.04 30.33
N ASP A 101 -22.00 39.09 29.51
CA ASP A 101 -22.01 39.43 28.09
C ASP A 101 -21.24 40.73 27.84
N GLU A 102 -20.12 40.68 27.11
CA GLU A 102 -19.62 41.82 26.34
C GLU A 102 -18.63 41.32 25.25
N ASP A 103 -19.20 41.12 24.06
CA ASP A 103 -18.62 41.47 22.75
C ASP A 103 -17.14 41.16 22.53
N HIS A 104 -16.81 39.86 22.44
CA HIS A 104 -15.62 39.44 21.72
C HIS A 104 -16.04 38.52 20.57
N ASP A 105 -16.21 39.15 19.41
CA ASP A 105 -16.29 38.54 18.08
C ASP A 105 -14.93 37.91 17.73
N GLU A 106 -14.48 36.96 18.55
CA GLU A 106 -13.39 36.08 18.15
C GLU A 106 -13.94 35.22 17.02
N GLU A 107 -13.65 35.62 15.79
CA GLU A 107 -13.71 34.78 14.60
C GLU A 107 -13.02 33.47 14.95
N VAL A 108 -13.82 32.46 15.33
CA VAL A 108 -13.39 31.07 15.47
C VAL A 108 -13.14 30.64 14.03
N TRP A 109 -11.91 30.88 13.57
CA TRP A 109 -11.42 30.30 12.33
C TRP A 109 -11.47 28.78 12.54
N ASP A 110 -12.46 28.16 11.91
CA ASP A 110 -12.65 26.72 11.83
C ASP A 110 -11.34 26.07 11.33
N ASP A 111 -10.47 25.69 12.25
CA ASP A 111 -9.32 24.79 12.07
C ASP A 111 -9.78 23.35 11.75
N GLU A 112 -10.97 23.18 11.16
CA GLU A 112 -11.67 21.91 10.98
C GLU A 112 -11.47 21.29 9.58
N GLU A 113 -10.43 21.69 8.84
CA GLU A 113 -10.12 21.08 7.55
C GLU A 113 -8.64 20.71 7.33
N LYS A 114 -7.93 20.31 8.39
CA LYS A 114 -6.72 19.47 8.22
C LYS A 114 -7.14 18.02 8.00
N GLN A 115 -7.76 17.76 6.85
CA GLN A 115 -8.06 16.42 6.36
C GLN A 115 -6.82 15.54 6.55
N GLY A 116 -6.97 14.47 7.35
CA GLY A 116 -5.86 13.72 7.91
C GLY A 116 -4.90 13.18 6.86
N LEU A 117 -3.77 13.87 6.68
CA LEU A 117 -2.58 13.25 6.13
C LEU A 117 -2.11 12.23 7.17
N THR A 118 -2.48 10.97 6.93
CA THR A 118 -1.91 9.84 7.67
C THR A 118 -0.38 9.98 7.64
N ALA A 119 0.29 9.64 8.75
CA ALA A 119 1.75 9.77 8.84
C ALA A 119 2.48 9.07 7.68
N ASN A 120 1.85 8.06 7.08
CA ASN A 120 2.34 7.35 5.90
C ASN A 120 2.27 8.19 4.61
N ARG A 121 1.21 8.99 4.41
CA ARG A 121 1.12 9.95 3.29
C ARG A 121 2.18 11.04 3.36
N ILE A 122 2.47 11.55 4.55
CA ILE A 122 3.53 12.56 4.75
C ILE A 122 4.89 11.96 4.38
N ARG A 123 5.20 10.75 4.85
CA ARG A 123 6.43 10.03 4.50
C ARG A 123 6.55 9.78 3.00
N GLY A 124 5.45 9.42 2.33
CA GLY A 124 5.41 9.23 0.88
C GLY A 124 5.68 10.53 0.11
N MET A 125 5.08 11.65 0.51
CA MET A 125 5.35 12.96 -0.12
C MET A 125 6.80 13.40 0.06
N VAL A 126 7.36 13.26 1.26
CA VAL A 126 8.76 13.59 1.54
C VAL A 126 9.72 12.77 0.65
N GLY A 127 9.43 11.47 0.47
CA GLY A 127 10.22 10.61 -0.41
C GLY A 127 10.22 11.06 -1.88
N ILE A 128 9.06 11.45 -2.42
CA ILE A 128 8.96 11.95 -3.80
C ILE A 128 9.73 13.26 -3.98
N VAL A 129 9.56 14.22 -3.07
CA VAL A 129 10.23 15.53 -3.16
C VAL A 129 11.75 15.37 -3.09
N LEU A 130 12.26 14.56 -2.15
CA LEU A 130 13.70 14.28 -2.06
C LEU A 130 14.24 13.53 -3.28
N GLY A 131 13.49 12.56 -3.80
CA GLY A 131 13.88 11.82 -5.01
C GLY A 131 13.98 12.74 -6.24
N LEU A 132 13.02 13.63 -6.45
CA LEU A 132 13.04 14.60 -7.53
C LEU A 132 14.15 15.64 -7.35
N ALA A 133 14.40 16.10 -6.13
CA ALA A 133 15.48 17.03 -5.84
C ALA A 133 16.86 16.41 -6.14
N LEU A 134 17.09 15.14 -5.75
CA LEU A 134 18.31 14.40 -6.09
C LEU A 134 18.45 14.18 -7.60
N LEU A 135 17.36 13.82 -8.29
CA LEU A 135 17.36 13.67 -9.75
C LEU A 135 17.75 14.99 -10.43
N ALA A 136 17.12 16.10 -10.02
CA ALA A 136 17.43 17.44 -10.53
C ALA A 136 18.89 17.83 -10.24
N PHE A 137 19.40 17.51 -9.05
CA PHE A 137 20.80 17.74 -8.70
C PHE A 137 21.77 16.93 -9.57
N VAL A 138 21.45 15.67 -9.91
CA VAL A 138 22.27 14.86 -10.83
C VAL A 138 22.23 15.44 -12.25
N ILE A 139 21.07 15.90 -12.72
CA ILE A 139 20.92 16.50 -14.06
C ILE A 139 21.66 17.84 -14.16
N LEU A 140 21.52 18.71 -13.15
CA LEU A 140 22.11 20.04 -13.11
C LEU A 140 23.60 20.02 -12.72
N GLY A 141 23.97 19.19 -11.75
CA GLY A 141 25.34 19.05 -11.23
C GLY A 141 26.23 18.12 -12.06
N GLY A 142 25.65 17.18 -12.80
CA GLY A 142 26.38 16.30 -13.73
C GLY A 142 27.02 17.06 -14.90
N LEU A 143 26.56 18.28 -15.19
CA LEU A 143 27.20 19.17 -16.16
C LEU A 143 28.48 19.84 -15.61
N SER A 144 28.62 19.92 -14.29
CA SER A 144 29.69 20.69 -13.63
C SER A 144 30.86 19.84 -13.16
N ASN A 145 30.69 18.52 -13.07
CA ASN A 145 31.62 17.64 -12.37
C ASN A 145 32.00 16.40 -13.20
N THR A 146 32.77 16.62 -14.26
CA THR A 146 33.26 15.57 -15.18
C THR A 146 34.47 14.78 -14.67
N GLN A 147 34.83 14.89 -13.37
CA GLN A 147 36.03 14.24 -12.82
C GLN A 147 35.80 12.86 -12.19
N MET A 148 34.55 12.44 -11.99
CA MET A 148 34.20 11.07 -11.61
C MET A 148 33.72 10.33 -12.85
N GLY A 149 34.39 9.22 -13.20
CA GLY A 149 34.18 8.50 -14.45
C GLY A 149 32.74 8.09 -14.75
N ASP A 150 32.50 7.64 -15.99
CA ASP A 150 31.19 7.45 -16.64
C ASP A 150 30.12 6.67 -15.83
N ALA A 151 30.50 5.93 -14.79
CA ALA A 151 29.58 5.19 -13.93
C ALA A 151 28.83 6.06 -12.89
N GLY A 152 29.37 7.23 -12.51
CA GLY A 152 28.78 8.12 -11.50
C GLY A 152 27.32 8.53 -11.75
N PRO A 153 26.97 9.05 -12.94
CA PRO A 153 25.60 9.48 -13.23
C PRO A 153 24.62 8.31 -13.26
N ILE A 154 25.03 7.13 -13.72
CA ILE A 154 24.17 5.94 -13.78
C ILE A 154 23.70 5.52 -12.38
N ILE A 155 24.62 5.46 -11.41
CA ILE A 155 24.29 5.13 -10.02
C ILE A 155 23.34 6.19 -9.43
N GLY A 156 23.59 7.47 -9.73
CA GLY A 156 22.72 8.57 -9.31
C GLY A 156 21.28 8.44 -9.82
N TYR A 157 21.10 8.14 -11.11
CA TYR A 157 19.77 7.94 -11.69
C TYR A 157 19.05 6.72 -11.11
N VAL A 158 19.76 5.61 -10.87
CA VAL A 158 19.17 4.40 -10.29
C VAL A 158 18.71 4.65 -8.85
N LEU A 159 19.53 5.32 -8.02
CA LEU A 159 19.15 5.66 -6.65
C LEU A 159 17.98 6.64 -6.60
N ALA A 160 18.00 7.69 -7.42
CA ALA A 160 16.89 8.64 -7.51
C ALA A 160 15.59 7.95 -7.97
N GLY A 161 15.67 7.07 -8.97
CA GLY A 161 14.53 6.28 -9.43
C GLY A 161 13.95 5.38 -8.35
N LEU A 162 14.80 4.67 -7.59
CA LEU A 162 14.38 3.83 -6.48
C LEU A 162 13.65 4.63 -5.38
N LEU A 163 14.16 5.81 -5.03
CA LEU A 163 13.53 6.68 -4.03
C LEU A 163 12.14 7.18 -4.48
N VAL A 164 11.99 7.53 -5.76
CA VAL A 164 10.68 7.94 -6.31
C VAL A 164 9.69 6.78 -6.31
N VAL A 165 10.11 5.58 -6.75
CA VAL A 165 9.25 4.39 -6.77
C VAL A 165 8.82 3.99 -5.35
N ALA A 166 9.76 4.02 -4.39
CA ALA A 166 9.45 3.77 -2.98
C ALA A 166 8.46 4.81 -2.41
N GLY A 167 8.66 6.10 -2.70
CA GLY A 167 7.75 7.18 -2.28
C GLY A 167 6.33 7.00 -2.83
N ILE A 168 6.19 6.65 -4.11
CA ILE A 168 4.89 6.35 -4.73
C ILE A 168 4.24 5.12 -4.09
N TYR A 169 5.01 4.06 -3.84
CA TYR A 169 4.50 2.85 -3.18
C TYR A 169 3.94 3.15 -1.79
N TYR A 170 4.65 3.94 -0.97
CA TYR A 170 4.19 4.37 0.35
C TYR A 170 2.94 5.28 0.30
N LEU A 171 2.78 6.08 -0.76
CA LEU A 171 1.58 6.89 -0.99
C LEU A 171 0.35 6.07 -1.37
N ILE A 172 0.53 4.92 -2.03
CA ILE A 172 -0.57 4.04 -2.44
C ILE A 172 -0.97 3.08 -1.31
N THR A 173 -0.02 2.66 -0.48
CA THR A 173 -0.25 1.69 0.60
C THR A 173 -0.62 2.30 1.95
N GLY A 174 -0.41 3.61 2.15
CA GLY A 174 -0.64 4.31 3.42
C GLY A 174 -1.78 5.33 3.41
#